data_AF-A0A330MMP3-F1
#
_entry.id   AF-A0A330MMP3-F1
#
_cell.length_a   1.000
_cell.length_b   1.000
_cell.length_c   1.000
_cell.angle_alpha   90.00
_cell.angle_beta   90.00
_cell.angle_gamma   90.00
#
_symmetry.space_group_name_H-M   'P 1'
#
loop_
_entity.id
_entity.type
_entity.pdbx_description
1 polymer ?
#
loop_
_entity_poly.entity_id
_entity_poly.type
_entity_poly.pdbx_seq_one_letter_code
_entity_poly.pdbx_strand_id
1 'polypeptide(L)'
;MKKLFLLGLATVLLLTACQQQEKRYTQQSPEIDTYKKVIEAYDKQDWEAMVSHYADTAKIMNNVVEAEGQTLTELVASNKDDASLFSSWDYVDGESEYEMVVTDKGQTWVNFWGLWKGTLAANNKTYTIPTHITAQFVDGKVVKEFGYWDLSKIMLDIQSMHEVQKSEMDGSTVPDGEGEQ
;
A
#
# COMPACT_ATOMS: atom_id res chain seq x y z
N MET A 1 31.53 47.42 -28.63
CA MET A 1 31.16 46.09 -29.16
C MET A 1 31.53 44.95 -28.19
N LYS A 2 32.79 44.77 -27.76
CA LYS A 2 33.17 43.71 -26.78
C LYS A 2 32.38 43.72 -25.45
N LYS A 3 32.08 44.90 -24.90
CA LYS A 3 31.31 45.03 -23.64
C LYS A 3 29.83 44.63 -23.78
N LEU A 4 29.24 44.83 -24.96
CA LEU A 4 27.86 44.40 -25.27
C LEU A 4 27.79 42.88 -25.48
N PHE A 5 28.84 42.29 -26.06
CA PHE A 5 28.96 40.85 -26.24
C PHE A 5 29.09 40.11 -24.89
N LEU A 6 29.91 40.66 -23.97
CA LEU A 6 30.07 40.12 -22.62
C LEU A 6 28.78 40.23 -21.80
N LEU A 7 28.03 41.33 -21.96
CA LEU A 7 26.75 41.50 -21.26
C LEU A 7 25.70 40.52 -21.77
N GLY A 8 25.63 40.29 -23.10
CA GLY A 8 24.74 39.28 -23.69
C GLY A 8 25.09 37.84 -23.29
N LEU A 9 26.37 37.51 -23.18
CA LEU A 9 26.82 36.20 -22.72
C LEU A 9 26.49 35.98 -21.24
N ALA A 10 26.64 37.01 -20.41
CA ALA A 10 26.28 36.95 -18.99
C ALA A 10 24.77 36.76 -18.78
N THR A 11 23.91 37.42 -19.56
CA THR A 11 22.46 37.19 -19.47
C THR A 11 22.05 35.78 -19.91
N VAL A 12 22.66 35.22 -20.96
CA VAL A 12 22.38 33.83 -21.37
C VAL A 12 22.79 32.83 -20.29
N LEU A 13 23.97 33.00 -19.68
CA LEU A 13 24.45 32.12 -18.60
C LEU A 13 23.59 32.21 -17.32
N LEU A 14 23.05 33.38 -17.00
CA LEU A 14 22.15 33.56 -15.86
C LEU A 14 20.77 32.92 -16.09
N LEU A 15 20.29 32.88 -17.34
CA LEU A 15 19.01 32.25 -17.69
C LEU A 15 19.08 30.72 -17.68
N THR A 16 20.21 30.13 -18.08
CA THR A 16 20.39 28.66 -18.06
C THR A 16 20.66 28.12 -16.65
N ALA A 17 21.32 28.89 -15.78
CA ALA A 17 21.61 28.47 -14.40
C ALA A 17 20.36 28.35 -13.52
N CYS A 18 19.32 29.17 -13.76
CA CYS A 18 18.06 29.11 -13.01
C CYS A 18 17.08 28.03 -13.51
N GLN A 19 17.32 27.41 -14.66
CA GLN A 19 16.39 26.44 -15.27
C GLN A 19 16.69 24.98 -14.88
N GLN A 20 17.78 24.73 -14.16
CA GLN A 20 18.29 23.39 -13.92
C GLN A 20 18.13 22.94 -12.46
N GLN A 21 17.03 23.34 -11.81
CA GLN A 21 16.67 22.73 -10.55
C GLN A 21 15.90 21.43 -10.85
N GLU A 22 16.52 20.30 -10.54
CA GLU A 22 15.92 18.98 -10.70
C GLU A 22 14.56 18.97 -9.97
N LYS A 23 13.49 18.53 -10.66
CA LYS A 23 12.15 18.49 -10.08
C LYS A 23 12.09 17.33 -9.10
N ARG A 24 12.30 17.62 -7.82
CA ARG A 24 12.40 16.61 -6.75
C ARG A 24 11.06 16.20 -6.13
N TYR A 25 9.98 16.90 -6.46
CA TYR A 25 8.62 16.59 -6.03
C TYR A 25 7.66 16.78 -7.21
N THR A 26 6.73 15.84 -7.39
CA THR A 26 5.68 15.95 -8.40
C THR A 26 4.47 15.09 -8.03
N GLN A 27 3.27 15.54 -8.39
CA GLN A 27 2.05 14.70 -8.34
C GLN A 27 1.71 14.09 -9.71
N GLN A 28 2.64 14.25 -10.67
CA GLN A 28 2.50 13.76 -12.04
C GLN A 28 3.82 13.11 -12.46
N SER A 29 3.79 11.80 -12.68
CA SER A 29 4.95 11.02 -13.17
C SER A 29 4.50 9.67 -13.73
N PRO A 30 5.27 9.06 -14.64
CA PRO A 30 5.02 7.69 -15.09
C PRO A 30 5.02 6.64 -13.96
N GLU A 31 5.80 6.87 -12.90
CA GLU A 31 5.84 6.01 -11.71
C GLU A 31 4.52 6.09 -10.94
N ILE A 32 3.94 7.28 -10.77
CA ILE A 32 2.59 7.44 -10.19
C ILE A 32 1.54 6.74 -11.06
N ASP A 33 1.61 6.89 -12.39
CA ASP A 33 0.67 6.22 -13.30
C ASP A 33 0.79 4.70 -13.23
N THR A 34 1.99 4.18 -12.96
CA THR A 34 2.23 2.76 -12.72
C THR A 34 1.65 2.34 -11.37
N TYR A 35 1.87 3.12 -10.32
CA TYR A 35 1.38 2.78 -8.98
C TYR A 35 -0.15 2.84 -8.88
N LYS A 36 -0.81 3.74 -9.61
CA LYS A 36 -2.28 3.72 -9.75
C LYS A 36 -2.80 2.40 -10.32
N LYS A 37 -2.08 1.79 -11.27
CA LYS A 37 -2.44 0.47 -11.83
C LYS A 37 -2.22 -0.65 -10.82
N VAL A 38 -1.21 -0.53 -9.96
CA VAL A 38 -1.01 -1.45 -8.83
C VAL A 38 -2.22 -1.42 -7.90
N ILE A 39 -2.66 -0.22 -7.49
CA ILE A 39 -3.83 -0.06 -6.62
C ILE A 39 -5.10 -0.57 -7.31
N GLU A 40 -5.31 -0.23 -8.59
CA GLU A 40 -6.46 -0.72 -9.36
C GLU A 40 -6.47 -2.25 -9.48
N ALA A 41 -5.31 -2.87 -9.70
CA ALA A 41 -5.18 -4.33 -9.75
C ALA A 41 -5.45 -4.97 -8.38
N TYR A 42 -4.98 -4.35 -7.30
CA TYR A 42 -5.24 -4.79 -5.93
C TYR A 42 -6.75 -4.75 -5.59
N ASP A 43 -7.44 -3.65 -5.90
CA ASP A 43 -8.89 -3.50 -5.66
C ASP A 43 -9.69 -4.54 -6.46
N LYS A 44 -9.23 -4.88 -7.67
CA LYS A 44 -9.82 -5.92 -8.53
C LYS A 44 -9.38 -7.34 -8.17
N GLN A 45 -8.46 -7.49 -7.22
CA GLN A 45 -7.81 -8.76 -6.88
C GLN A 45 -7.15 -9.44 -8.09
N ASP A 46 -6.69 -8.64 -9.07
CA ASP A 46 -5.91 -9.06 -10.22
C ASP A 46 -4.43 -9.15 -9.84
N TRP A 47 -4.09 -10.23 -9.15
CA TRP A 47 -2.75 -10.42 -8.59
C TRP A 47 -1.67 -10.54 -9.67
N GLU A 48 -2.00 -11.05 -10.86
CA GLU A 48 -1.05 -11.15 -11.97
C GLU A 48 -0.72 -9.76 -12.51
N ALA A 49 -1.75 -8.94 -12.76
CA ALA A 49 -1.54 -7.55 -13.16
C ALA A 49 -0.76 -6.76 -12.09
N MET A 50 -1.09 -6.94 -10.81
CA MET A 50 -0.40 -6.28 -9.69
C MET A 50 1.10 -6.63 -9.70
N VAL A 51 1.44 -7.93 -9.68
CA VAL A 51 2.83 -8.43 -9.65
C VAL A 51 3.62 -7.95 -10.87
N SER A 52 2.97 -7.80 -12.04
CA SER A 52 3.62 -7.35 -13.26
C SER A 52 4.28 -5.96 -13.14
N HIS A 53 3.92 -5.14 -12.15
CA HIS A 53 4.51 -3.81 -11.92
C HIS A 53 5.72 -3.81 -10.99
N TYR A 54 6.04 -4.93 -10.36
CA TYR A 54 7.17 -5.08 -9.46
C TYR A 54 8.36 -5.77 -10.14
N ALA A 55 9.55 -5.59 -9.58
CA ALA A 55 10.71 -6.41 -9.92
C ALA A 55 10.64 -7.75 -9.20
N ASP A 56 11.18 -8.82 -9.78
CA ASP A 56 11.17 -10.17 -9.19
C ASP A 56 11.85 -10.23 -7.81
N THR A 57 12.78 -9.31 -7.56
CA THR A 57 13.53 -9.19 -6.30
C THR A 57 12.91 -8.18 -5.32
N ALA A 58 11.70 -7.70 -5.59
CA ALA A 58 11.06 -6.70 -4.75
C ALA A 58 10.85 -7.22 -3.33
N LYS A 59 11.05 -6.32 -2.35
CA LYS A 59 10.82 -6.61 -0.94
C LYS A 59 9.74 -5.69 -0.36
N ILE A 60 8.78 -6.29 0.34
CA ILE A 60 7.58 -5.61 0.82
C ILE A 60 7.56 -5.63 2.36
N MET A 61 7.40 -4.47 2.96
CA MET A 61 7.45 -4.28 4.42
C MET A 61 6.13 -3.70 4.91
N ASN A 62 5.14 -4.57 5.08
CA ASN A 62 3.83 -4.20 5.61
C ASN A 62 3.86 -4.25 7.14
N ASN A 63 3.92 -3.10 7.80
CA ASN A 63 4.04 -2.93 9.26
C ASN A 63 5.23 -3.68 9.90
N VAL A 64 6.30 -3.92 9.13
CA VAL A 64 7.50 -4.64 9.60
C VAL A 64 8.79 -3.93 9.18
N VAL A 65 9.90 -4.28 9.84
CA VAL A 65 11.23 -3.78 9.46
C VAL A 65 11.76 -4.49 8.22
N GLU A 66 12.73 -3.90 7.52
CA GLU A 66 13.31 -4.48 6.29
C GLU A 66 13.83 -5.92 6.45
N ALA A 67 14.32 -6.30 7.63
CA ALA A 67 14.81 -7.66 7.88
C ALA A 67 13.69 -8.71 7.73
N GLU A 68 12.46 -8.34 8.05
CA GLU A 68 11.26 -9.18 8.08
C GLU A 68 10.36 -9.00 6.85
N GLY A 69 10.78 -8.18 5.88
CA GLY A 69 10.01 -7.96 4.67
C GLY A 69 9.82 -9.24 3.86
N GLN A 70 8.67 -9.33 3.21
CA GLN A 70 8.22 -10.47 2.43
C GLN A 70 8.49 -10.32 0.93
N THR A 71 8.48 -11.45 0.23
CA THR A 71 8.51 -11.54 -1.23
C THR A 71 7.15 -11.23 -1.84
N LEU A 72 7.09 -11.00 -3.16
CA LEU A 72 5.83 -10.83 -3.88
C LEU A 72 4.93 -12.07 -3.82
N THR A 73 5.52 -13.27 -3.84
CA THR A 73 4.75 -14.52 -3.74
C THR A 73 4.06 -14.64 -2.39
N GLU A 74 4.77 -14.31 -1.30
CA GLU A 74 4.21 -14.28 0.05
C GLU A 74 3.12 -13.20 0.18
N LEU A 75 3.36 -11.99 -0.36
CA LEU A 75 2.36 -10.92 -0.37
C LEU A 75 1.07 -11.33 -1.08
N VAL A 76 1.18 -11.97 -2.27
CA VAL A 76 0.00 -12.41 -3.02
C VAL A 76 -0.74 -13.52 -2.28
N ALA A 77 -0.01 -14.42 -1.61
CA ALA A 77 -0.64 -15.46 -0.80
C ALA A 77 -1.41 -14.84 0.38
N SER A 78 -0.77 -13.94 1.15
CA SER A 78 -1.43 -13.27 2.28
C SER A 78 -2.63 -12.43 1.84
N ASN A 79 -2.51 -11.68 0.74
CA ASN A 79 -3.62 -10.86 0.24
C ASN A 79 -4.82 -11.71 -0.21
N LYS A 80 -4.59 -12.91 -0.78
CA LYS A 80 -5.68 -13.83 -1.13
C LYS A 80 -6.37 -14.38 0.11
N ASP A 81 -5.59 -14.78 1.11
CA ASP A 81 -6.12 -15.28 2.37
C ASP A 81 -6.93 -14.20 3.08
N ASP A 82 -6.38 -12.99 3.20
CA ASP A 82 -7.06 -11.84 3.78
C ASP A 82 -8.32 -11.45 3.00
N ALA A 83 -8.25 -11.32 1.67
CA ALA A 83 -9.40 -10.97 0.85
C ALA A 83 -10.54 -11.98 0.96
N SER A 84 -10.25 -13.27 1.20
CA SER A 84 -11.27 -14.30 1.40
C SER A 84 -12.12 -14.09 2.68
N LEU A 85 -11.61 -13.30 3.64
CA LEU A 85 -12.34 -12.98 4.88
C LEU A 85 -13.38 -11.88 4.67
N PHE A 86 -13.29 -11.11 3.59
CA PHE A 86 -14.11 -9.93 3.35
C PHE A 86 -15.09 -10.13 2.18
N SER A 87 -16.27 -9.56 2.32
CA SER A 87 -17.28 -9.45 1.25
C SER A 87 -17.12 -8.19 0.39
N SER A 88 -16.29 -7.24 0.82
CA SER A 88 -15.84 -6.08 0.05
C SER A 88 -14.38 -5.77 0.35
N TRP A 89 -13.63 -5.28 -0.64
CA TRP A 89 -12.19 -5.08 -0.55
C TRP A 89 -11.76 -4.02 -1.57
N ASP A 90 -11.61 -2.77 -1.13
CA ASP A 90 -11.30 -1.67 -2.03
C ASP A 90 -10.77 -0.43 -1.30
N TYR A 91 -10.02 0.40 -2.00
CA TYR A 91 -9.82 1.79 -1.60
C TYR A 91 -11.03 2.67 -1.97
N VAL A 92 -11.34 3.65 -1.12
CA VAL A 92 -12.44 4.58 -1.39
C VAL A 92 -12.07 5.52 -2.55
N ASP A 93 -12.90 5.52 -3.60
CA ASP A 93 -12.79 6.43 -4.74
C ASP A 93 -12.67 7.89 -4.31
N GLY A 94 -11.67 8.59 -4.84
CA GLY A 94 -11.43 10.01 -4.56
C GLY A 94 -10.75 10.32 -3.23
N GLU A 95 -10.50 9.32 -2.37
CA GLU A 95 -9.78 9.47 -1.10
C GLU A 95 -8.29 9.03 -1.22
N SER A 96 -7.79 8.93 -2.45
CA SER A 96 -6.44 8.50 -2.77
C SER A 96 -5.58 9.66 -3.26
N GLU A 97 -4.42 9.86 -2.63
CA GLU A 97 -3.43 10.87 -2.98
C GLU A 97 -2.09 10.23 -3.34
N TYR A 98 -1.43 10.81 -4.35
CA TYR A 98 -0.16 10.32 -4.86
C TYR A 98 0.83 11.47 -5.03
N GLU A 99 2.06 11.23 -4.59
CA GLU A 99 3.19 12.09 -4.91
C GLU A 99 4.41 11.24 -5.23
N MET A 100 5.36 11.83 -5.94
CA MET A 100 6.65 11.24 -6.22
C MET A 100 7.74 12.20 -5.79
N VAL A 101 8.76 11.65 -5.13
CA VAL A 101 9.94 12.38 -4.69
C VAL A 101 11.23 11.75 -5.20
N VAL A 102 12.21 12.61 -5.46
CA VAL A 102 13.60 12.21 -5.71
C VAL A 102 14.46 12.62 -4.52
N THR A 103 15.09 11.63 -3.88
CA THR A 103 15.96 11.82 -2.71
C THR A 103 17.32 12.42 -3.08
N ASP A 104 18.10 12.83 -2.07
CA ASP A 104 19.47 13.34 -2.29
C ASP A 104 20.41 12.29 -2.91
N LYS A 105 20.02 11.01 -2.80
CA LYS A 105 20.74 9.87 -3.38
C LYS A 105 20.24 9.51 -4.79
N GLY A 106 19.35 10.32 -5.38
CA GLY A 106 18.78 10.06 -6.70
C GLY A 106 17.77 8.91 -6.73
N GLN A 107 17.24 8.50 -5.58
CA GLN A 107 16.22 7.44 -5.52
C GLN A 107 14.84 8.03 -5.76
N THR A 108 14.06 7.40 -6.64
CA THR A 108 12.67 7.73 -6.92
C THR A 108 11.74 6.94 -6.00
N TRP A 109 10.85 7.65 -5.32
CA TRP A 109 9.84 7.08 -4.43
C TRP A 109 8.47 7.63 -4.76
N VAL A 110 7.47 6.76 -4.89
CA VAL A 110 6.06 7.14 -4.94
C VAL A 110 5.46 6.92 -3.56
N ASN A 111 4.87 7.97 -3.00
CA ASN A 111 4.08 7.89 -1.80
C ASN A 111 2.60 7.87 -2.17
N PHE A 112 1.86 7.00 -1.51
CA PHE A 112 0.43 6.82 -1.63
C PHE A 112 -0.21 7.00 -0.25
N TRP A 113 -1.30 7.74 -0.20
CA TRP A 113 -2.23 7.76 0.92
C TRP A 113 -3.58 7.34 0.40
N GLY A 114 -4.23 6.42 1.09
CA GLY A 114 -5.55 5.94 0.73
C GLY A 114 -6.38 5.64 1.95
N LEU A 115 -7.68 5.57 1.74
CA LEU A 115 -8.64 5.11 2.73
C LEU A 115 -9.13 3.73 2.32
N TRP A 116 -8.56 2.68 2.91
CA TRP A 116 -8.97 1.31 2.62
C TRP A 116 -10.29 0.99 3.31
N LYS A 117 -11.16 0.24 2.64
CA LYS A 117 -12.47 -0.17 3.15
C LYS A 117 -12.71 -1.65 2.87
N GLY A 118 -13.22 -2.34 3.88
CA GLY A 118 -13.58 -3.75 3.74
C GLY A 118 -14.68 -4.18 4.69
N THR A 119 -15.57 -5.04 4.22
CA THR A 119 -16.68 -5.58 5.02
C THR A 119 -16.36 -7.03 5.39
N LEU A 120 -16.16 -7.30 6.68
CA LEU A 120 -15.81 -8.64 7.13
C LEU A 120 -17.03 -9.55 6.99
N ALA A 121 -16.88 -10.66 6.24
CA ALA A 121 -18.00 -11.54 5.92
C ALA A 121 -18.58 -12.21 7.18
N ALA A 122 -17.75 -12.45 8.18
CA ALA A 122 -18.13 -13.17 9.39
C ALA A 122 -19.14 -12.40 10.28
N ASN A 123 -19.13 -11.06 10.25
CA ASN A 123 -20.01 -10.23 11.10
C ASN A 123 -20.69 -9.05 10.37
N ASN A 124 -20.49 -8.92 9.05
CA ASN A 124 -20.97 -7.83 8.21
C ASN A 124 -20.54 -6.42 8.66
N LYS A 125 -19.51 -6.32 9.51
CA LYS A 125 -18.97 -5.02 9.94
C LYS A 125 -18.03 -4.49 8.86
N THR A 126 -18.25 -3.24 8.47
CA THR A 126 -17.35 -2.51 7.58
C THR A 126 -16.28 -1.79 8.39
N TYR A 127 -15.03 -1.93 7.97
CA TYR A 127 -13.87 -1.26 8.51
C TYR A 127 -13.38 -0.23 7.50
N THR A 128 -12.80 0.84 8.03
CA THR A 128 -12.20 1.91 7.24
C THR A 128 -10.86 2.23 7.87
N ILE A 129 -9.79 2.07 7.09
CA ILE A 129 -8.41 2.05 7.58
C ILE A 129 -7.57 3.01 6.74
N PRO A 130 -7.10 4.11 7.33
CA PRO A 130 -6.11 4.97 6.68
C PRO A 130 -4.84 4.16 6.40
N THR A 131 -4.36 4.27 5.17
CA THR A 131 -3.19 3.55 4.69
C THR A 131 -2.18 4.52 4.12
N HIS A 132 -0.91 4.33 4.46
CA HIS A 132 0.20 4.98 3.78
C HIS A 132 1.11 3.90 3.19
N ILE A 133 1.48 4.07 1.92
CA ILE A 133 2.45 3.22 1.25
C ILE A 133 3.53 4.09 0.61
N THR A 134 4.78 3.67 0.68
CA THR A 134 5.89 4.28 -0.06
C THR A 134 6.64 3.22 -0.86
N ALA A 135 6.68 3.41 -2.17
CA ALA A 135 7.20 2.46 -3.14
C ALA A 135 8.42 3.05 -3.87
N GLN A 136 9.56 2.36 -3.78
CA GLN A 136 10.76 2.73 -4.51
C GLN A 136 10.70 2.21 -5.95
N PHE A 137 10.97 3.09 -6.90
CA PHE A 137 11.06 2.76 -8.31
C PHE A 137 12.50 2.72 -8.81
N VAL A 138 12.81 1.69 -9.61
CA VAL A 138 14.03 1.58 -10.43
C VAL A 138 13.62 1.04 -11.80
N ASP A 139 14.04 1.71 -12.87
CA ASP A 139 13.71 1.34 -14.25
C ASP A 139 12.22 1.09 -14.51
N GLY A 140 11.36 1.90 -13.87
CA GLY A 140 9.90 1.82 -13.99
C GLY A 140 9.24 0.66 -13.23
N LYS A 141 9.99 -0.09 -12.41
CA LYS A 141 9.48 -1.19 -11.57
C LYS A 141 9.60 -0.85 -10.09
N VAL A 142 8.65 -1.34 -9.30
CA VAL A 142 8.75 -1.28 -7.84
C VAL A 142 9.76 -2.32 -7.36
N VAL A 143 10.81 -1.87 -6.66
CA VAL A 143 11.85 -2.75 -6.09
C VAL A 143 11.77 -2.88 -4.57
N LYS A 144 11.05 -1.97 -3.93
CA LYS A 144 10.89 -1.94 -2.48
C LYS A 144 9.60 -1.22 -2.13
N GLU A 145 8.86 -1.70 -1.14
CA GLU A 145 7.63 -1.05 -0.69
C GLU A 145 7.49 -1.15 0.82
N PHE A 146 7.05 -0.07 1.46
CA PHE A 146 6.66 -0.06 2.87
C PHE A 146 5.20 0.34 3.00
N GLY A 147 4.42 -0.48 3.71
CA GLY A 147 3.02 -0.23 4.00
C GLY A 147 2.77 -0.03 5.49
N TYR A 148 1.94 0.97 5.84
CA TYR A 148 1.57 1.28 7.21
C TYR A 148 0.07 1.48 7.37
N TRP A 149 -0.52 0.73 8.31
CA TRP A 149 -1.95 0.78 8.63
C TRP A 149 -2.22 0.06 9.96
N ASP A 150 -3.37 0.36 10.59
CA ASP A 150 -3.76 -0.21 11.88
C ASP A 150 -4.89 -1.25 11.72
N LEU A 151 -4.57 -2.54 11.96
CA LEU A 151 -5.52 -3.65 11.93
C LEU A 151 -6.11 -4.01 13.30
N SER A 152 -5.75 -3.29 14.37
CA SER A 152 -6.11 -3.66 15.75
C SER A 152 -7.61 -3.86 15.95
N LYS A 153 -8.44 -3.02 15.32
CA LYS A 153 -9.91 -3.12 15.40
C LYS A 153 -10.44 -4.41 14.80
N ILE A 154 -9.93 -4.81 13.62
CA ILE A 154 -10.32 -6.07 12.98
C ILE A 154 -9.88 -7.24 13.87
N MET A 155 -8.64 -7.22 14.37
CA MET A 155 -8.11 -8.28 15.22
C MET A 155 -8.91 -8.45 16.52
N LEU A 156 -9.29 -7.36 17.18
CA LEU A 156 -10.11 -7.39 18.40
C LEU A 156 -11.50 -7.96 18.14
N ASP A 157 -12.13 -7.60 17.01
CA ASP A 157 -13.44 -8.14 16.66
C ASP A 157 -13.37 -9.64 16.33
N ILE A 158 -12.35 -10.09 15.58
CA ILE A 158 -12.12 -11.51 15.30
C ILE A 158 -11.88 -12.30 16.59
N GLN A 159 -11.04 -11.78 17.50
CA GLN A 159 -10.79 -12.41 18.81
C GLN A 159 -12.08 -12.54 19.62
N SER A 160 -12.87 -11.46 19.70
CA SER A 160 -14.16 -11.47 20.41
C SER A 160 -15.11 -12.53 19.85
N MET A 161 -15.15 -12.68 18.52
CA MET A 161 -15.97 -13.73 17.87
C MET A 161 -15.49 -15.14 18.19
N HIS A 162 -14.17 -15.38 18.22
CA HIS A 162 -13.61 -16.67 18.60
C HIS A 162 -13.93 -17.02 20.06
N GLU A 163 -13.89 -16.04 20.96
CA GLU A 163 -14.24 -16.24 22.37
C GLU A 163 -15.72 -16.58 22.55
N VAL A 164 -16.62 -15.89 21.85
CA VAL A 164 -18.07 -16.20 21.86
C VAL A 164 -18.32 -17.61 21.34
N GLN A 165 -17.76 -17.95 20.17
CA GLN A 165 -17.92 -19.27 19.56
C GLN A 165 -17.43 -20.40 20.48
N LYS A 166 -16.28 -20.20 21.13
CA LYS A 166 -15.76 -21.15 22.11
C LYS A 166 -16.70 -21.30 23.31
N SER A 167 -17.23 -20.19 23.85
CA SER A 167 -18.15 -20.23 24.99
C SER A 167 -19.48 -20.94 24.67
N GLU A 168 -19.99 -20.80 23.45
CA GLU A 168 -21.19 -21.48 22.98
C GLU A 168 -20.96 -23.00 22.81
N MET A 169 -19.80 -23.39 22.27
CA MET A 169 -19.41 -24.80 22.16
C MET A 169 -19.23 -25.47 23.53
N ASP A 170 -18.56 -24.80 24.48
CA ASP A 170 -18.33 -25.34 25.82
C ASP A 170 -19.63 -25.39 26.64
N GLY A 171 -20.50 -24.37 26.50
CA GLY A 171 -21.82 -24.31 27.14
C GLY A 171 -22.85 -25.32 26.60
N SER A 172 -22.63 -25.86 25.40
CA SER A 172 -23.48 -26.89 24.79
C SER A 172 -23.19 -28.31 25.30
N THR A 173 -22.19 -28.49 26.19
CA THR A 173 -21.81 -29.79 26.76
C THR A 173 -22.33 -30.01 28.19
N VAL A 174 -23.61 -29.76 28.45
CA VAL A 174 -24.27 -30.33 29.63
C VAL A 174 -24.59 -31.80 29.34
N PRO A 175 -24.14 -32.77 30.14
CA PRO A 175 -24.48 -34.18 29.93
C PRO A 175 -25.98 -34.36 30.16
N ASP A 176 -26.67 -34.92 29.16
CA ASP A 176 -27.92 -35.66 29.38
C ASP A 176 -27.61 -36.81 30.36
N GLY A 177 -27.81 -36.53 31.64
CA GLY A 177 -27.49 -37.43 32.72
C GLY A 177 -28.45 -37.20 33.87
N GLU A 178 -29.67 -37.73 33.73
CA GLU A 178 -30.37 -38.49 34.77
C GLU A 178 -31.63 -39.10 34.16
N GLY A 179 -31.46 -40.28 33.55
CA GLY A 179 -32.47 -41.31 33.70
C GLY A 179 -32.22 -41.99 35.05
N GLU A 180 -33.25 -42.14 35.87
CA GLU A 180 -33.74 -43.43 36.38
C GLU A 180 -34.77 -43.23 37.52
N GLN A 181 -35.90 -43.92 37.31
CA GLN A 181 -36.88 -44.48 38.27
C GLN A 181 -37.92 -43.55 38.93
#